data_AF-A0A261PXN4-F1
#
_entry.id   AF-A0A261PXN4-F1
#
_cell.length_a   1.000
_cell.length_b   1.000
_cell.length_c   1.000
_cell.angle_alpha   90.00
_cell.angle_beta   90.00
_cell.angle_gamma   90.00
#
_symmetry.space_group_name_H-M   'P 1'
#
loop_
_entity.id
_entity.type
_entity.pdbx_description
1 polymer ?
#
loop_
_entity_poly.entity_id
_entity_poly.type
_entity_poly.pdbx_seq_one_letter_code
_entity_poly.pdbx_strand_id
1 'polypeptide(L)'
;MNIFWLKIAIWLTTLGWPSQIIQRNQAKRMAEEAYRQKKYDQAIQYYEYLERTQLVPDPYIILNMAHAAFAQKDTALALEQYSRLIRVSDAWIASAALNQLGILACSSGDTLRAEEQFQRALERNSENEQARFNYEFVRRRHIDRPDMPTTPPPPNSSSSTPPPQAAEVQASTRKEEILKSLNQVNLSEEQALRLLESSRNQEIQYLQQHPHRAENTVETKEKW
;
A
#
# COMPACT_ATOMS: atom_id res chain seq x y z
N MET A 1 8.58 -40.54 -26.75
CA MET A 1 7.54 -39.51 -26.49
C MET A 1 7.92 -38.27 -27.29
N ASN A 2 7.08 -37.84 -28.23
CA ASN A 2 7.43 -36.73 -29.11
C ASN A 2 7.45 -35.42 -28.31
N ILE A 3 8.57 -34.70 -28.31
CA ILE A 3 8.76 -33.45 -27.53
C ILE A 3 7.64 -32.43 -27.84
N PHE A 4 7.07 -32.49 -29.04
CA PHE A 4 5.90 -31.72 -29.45
C PHE A 4 4.67 -31.93 -28.55
N TRP A 5 4.31 -33.19 -28.24
CA TRP A 5 3.19 -33.50 -27.37
C TRP A 5 3.47 -33.14 -25.91
N LEU A 6 4.73 -33.27 -25.48
CA LEU A 6 5.15 -32.78 -24.17
C LEU A 6 5.02 -31.25 -24.07
N LYS A 7 5.43 -30.51 -25.12
CA LYS A 7 5.28 -29.05 -25.18
C LYS A 7 3.83 -28.62 -25.19
N ILE A 8 2.95 -29.33 -25.91
CA ILE A 8 1.50 -29.07 -25.91
C ILE A 8 0.87 -29.39 -24.55
N ALA A 9 1.24 -30.51 -23.92
CA ALA A 9 0.77 -30.88 -22.59
C ALA A 9 1.25 -29.87 -21.53
N ILE A 10 2.51 -29.42 -21.60
CA ILE A 10 3.04 -28.35 -20.76
C ILE A 10 2.24 -27.06 -21.04
N TRP A 11 2.06 -26.66 -22.30
CA TRP A 11 1.30 -25.46 -22.66
C TRP A 11 -0.17 -25.49 -22.16
N LEU A 12 -0.84 -26.64 -22.23
CA LEU A 12 -2.20 -26.86 -21.72
C LEU A 12 -2.28 -26.85 -20.18
N THR A 13 -1.22 -27.26 -19.50
CA THR A 13 -1.17 -27.28 -18.03
C THR A 13 -0.66 -25.97 -17.43
N THR A 14 0.17 -25.20 -18.15
CA THR A 14 0.85 -24.01 -17.62
C THR A 14 0.07 -22.71 -17.80
N LEU A 15 -0.83 -22.60 -18.78
CA LEU A 15 -1.58 -21.37 -19.05
C LEU A 15 -2.92 -21.26 -18.31
N GLY A 16 -3.34 -22.30 -17.59
CA GLY A 16 -4.68 -22.39 -17.02
C GLY A 16 -5.75 -22.51 -18.10
N TRP A 17 -6.93 -23.00 -17.74
CA TRP A 17 -8.01 -23.10 -18.71
C TRP A 17 -8.53 -21.69 -19.05
N PRO A 18 -8.92 -21.39 -20.31
CA PRO A 18 -9.42 -20.06 -20.68
C PRO A 18 -10.55 -19.53 -19.78
N SER A 19 -11.35 -20.45 -19.20
CA SER A 19 -12.37 -20.14 -18.20
C SER A 19 -11.81 -19.56 -16.90
N GLN A 20 -10.65 -20.03 -16.42
CA GLN A 20 -10.03 -19.57 -15.18
C GLN A 20 -9.51 -18.13 -15.30
N ILE A 21 -8.93 -17.77 -16.46
CA ILE A 21 -8.47 -16.39 -16.72
C ILE A 21 -9.66 -15.43 -16.69
N ILE A 22 -10.77 -15.81 -17.32
CA ILE A 22 -12.01 -15.01 -17.33
C ILE A 22 -12.57 -14.86 -15.92
N GLN A 23 -12.65 -15.95 -15.15
CA GLN A 23 -13.12 -15.93 -13.77
C GLN A 23 -12.24 -15.07 -12.86
N ARG A 24 -10.91 -15.11 -13.02
CA ARG A 24 -9.97 -14.29 -12.26
C ARG A 24 -10.11 -12.81 -12.62
N ASN A 25 -10.19 -12.47 -13.90
CA ASN A 25 -10.42 -11.09 -14.33
C ASN A 25 -11.78 -10.56 -13.85
N GLN A 26 -12.80 -11.42 -13.83
CA GLN A 26 -14.11 -11.10 -13.26
C GLN A 26 -14.04 -10.89 -11.75
N ALA A 27 -13.39 -11.79 -11.00
CA ALA A 27 -13.22 -11.68 -9.57
C ALA A 27 -12.47 -10.40 -9.18
N LYS A 28 -11.44 -9.99 -9.94
CA LYS A 28 -10.74 -8.71 -9.73
C LYS A 28 -11.69 -7.52 -9.83
N ARG A 29 -12.49 -7.45 -10.91
CA ARG A 29 -13.49 -6.39 -11.07
C ARG A 29 -14.55 -6.40 -9.97
N MET A 30 -15.00 -7.58 -9.57
CA MET A 30 -15.99 -7.75 -8.51
C MET A 30 -15.43 -7.34 -7.14
N ALA A 31 -14.17 -7.64 -6.84
CA ALA A 31 -13.51 -7.21 -5.61
C ALA A 31 -13.42 -5.69 -5.52
N GLU A 32 -12.96 -5.04 -6.60
CA GLU A 32 -12.84 -3.59 -6.68
C GLU A 32 -14.20 -2.90 -6.58
N GLU A 33 -15.22 -3.43 -7.25
CA GLU A 33 -16.59 -2.90 -7.18
C GLU A 33 -17.19 -3.07 -5.79
N ALA A 34 -17.03 -4.24 -5.17
CA ALA A 34 -17.48 -4.48 -3.80
C ALA A 34 -16.83 -3.49 -2.83
N TYR A 35 -15.52 -3.24 -2.96
CA TYR A 35 -14.84 -2.23 -2.15
C TYR A 35 -15.42 -0.84 -2.37
N ARG A 36 -15.62 -0.40 -3.62
CA ARG A 36 -16.22 0.91 -3.94
C ARG A 36 -17.62 1.07 -3.36
N GLN A 37 -18.39 -0.01 -3.32
CA GLN A 37 -19.71 -0.05 -2.71
C GLN A 37 -19.68 -0.21 -1.18
N LYS A 38 -18.49 -0.16 -0.55
CA LYS A 38 -18.25 -0.38 0.89
C LYS A 38 -18.70 -1.76 1.40
N LYS A 39 -18.82 -2.73 0.50
CA LYS A 39 -19.13 -4.13 0.80
C LYS A 39 -17.82 -4.87 1.05
N TYR A 40 -17.12 -4.49 2.12
CA TYR A 40 -15.76 -4.93 2.38
C TYR A 40 -15.65 -6.45 2.56
N ASP A 41 -16.62 -7.08 3.23
CA ASP A 41 -16.73 -8.55 3.32
C ASP A 41 -16.65 -9.24 1.96
N GLN A 42 -17.43 -8.75 0.99
CA GLN A 42 -17.47 -9.32 -0.36
C GLN A 42 -16.16 -9.06 -1.09
N ALA A 43 -15.57 -7.86 -0.92
CA ALA A 43 -14.28 -7.54 -1.52
C ALA A 43 -13.18 -8.50 -1.03
N ILE A 44 -13.12 -8.75 0.28
CA ILE A 44 -12.17 -9.69 0.89
C ILE A 44 -12.37 -11.09 0.32
N GLN A 45 -13.60 -11.60 0.26
CA GLN A 45 -13.89 -12.93 -0.32
C GLN A 45 -13.38 -13.07 -1.76
N TYR A 46 -13.55 -12.04 -2.59
CA TYR A 46 -13.01 -12.07 -3.96
C TYR A 46 -11.48 -11.98 -3.99
N TYR A 47 -10.85 -11.21 -3.09
CA TYR A 47 -9.39 -11.17 -2.99
C TYR A 47 -8.79 -12.49 -2.49
N GLU A 48 -9.41 -13.14 -1.50
CA GLU A 48 -9.03 -14.48 -1.03
C GLU A 48 -9.13 -15.52 -2.15
N TYR A 49 -10.19 -15.46 -2.97
CA TYR A 49 -10.32 -16.30 -4.15
C TYR A 49 -9.18 -16.07 -5.14
N LEU A 50 -8.86 -14.80 -5.42
CA LEU A 50 -7.78 -14.43 -6.33
C LEU A 50 -6.40 -14.89 -5.84
N GLU A 51 -6.17 -14.83 -4.53
CA GLU A 51 -4.96 -15.33 -3.89
C GLU A 51 -4.86 -16.85 -3.98
N ARG A 52 -5.92 -17.59 -3.64
CA ARG A 52 -5.93 -19.07 -3.68
C ARG A 52 -5.76 -19.65 -5.09
N THR A 53 -6.05 -18.86 -6.12
CA THR A 53 -5.92 -19.27 -7.53
C THR A 53 -4.55 -18.97 -8.13
N GLN A 54 -3.59 -18.48 -7.32
CA GLN A 54 -2.25 -18.07 -7.74
C GLN A 54 -1.18 -18.79 -6.93
N LEU A 55 -0.13 -19.27 -7.59
CA LEU A 55 1.03 -19.83 -6.90
C LEU A 55 1.80 -18.73 -6.15
N VAL A 56 1.95 -17.57 -6.81
CA VAL A 56 2.49 -16.34 -6.23
C VAL A 56 1.45 -15.26 -6.45
N PRO A 57 0.73 -14.86 -5.39
CA PRO A 57 -0.26 -13.80 -5.50
C PRO A 57 0.39 -12.47 -5.87
N ASP A 58 -0.23 -11.75 -6.80
CA ASP A 58 0.14 -10.37 -7.11
C ASP A 58 0.09 -9.51 -5.81
N PRO A 59 1.20 -8.84 -5.43
CA PRO A 59 1.25 -8.00 -4.23
C PRO A 59 0.14 -6.95 -4.14
N TYR A 60 -0.40 -6.47 -5.26
CA TYR A 60 -1.53 -5.53 -5.26
C TYR A 60 -2.84 -6.16 -4.84
N ILE A 61 -3.01 -7.47 -5.04
CA ILE A 61 -4.18 -8.21 -4.53
C ILE A 61 -4.11 -8.25 -3.01
N ILE A 62 -2.94 -8.57 -2.46
CA ILE A 62 -2.70 -8.58 -1.01
C ILE A 62 -2.90 -7.17 -0.41
N LEU A 63 -2.36 -6.12 -1.07
CA LEU A 63 -2.50 -4.73 -0.63
C LEU A 63 -3.97 -4.30 -0.59
N ASN A 64 -4.71 -4.58 -1.66
CA ASN A 64 -6.13 -4.21 -1.73
C ASN A 64 -7.00 -5.01 -0.74
N MET A 65 -6.64 -6.27 -0.45
CA MET A 65 -7.28 -7.07 0.59
C MET A 65 -7.03 -6.47 1.97
N ALA A 66 -5.80 -6.04 2.26
CA ALA A 66 -5.44 -5.38 3.50
C ALA A 66 -6.25 -4.08 3.70
N HIS A 67 -6.44 -3.29 2.64
CA HIS A 67 -7.29 -2.11 2.67
C HIS A 67 -8.76 -2.43 2.94
N ALA A 68 -9.29 -3.47 2.30
CA ALA A 68 -10.67 -3.92 2.54
C ALA A 68 -10.84 -4.36 4.01
N ALA A 69 -9.90 -5.13 4.53
CA ALA A 69 -9.88 -5.56 5.93
C ALA A 69 -9.81 -4.38 6.90
N PHE A 70 -8.91 -3.42 6.67
CA PHE A 70 -8.81 -2.22 7.49
C PHE A 70 -10.11 -1.42 7.47
N ALA A 71 -10.69 -1.20 6.28
CA ALA A 71 -11.95 -0.46 6.13
C ALA A 71 -13.14 -1.17 6.80
N GLN A 72 -13.09 -2.50 6.87
CA GLN A 72 -14.03 -3.33 7.61
C GLN A 72 -13.78 -3.34 9.13
N LYS A 73 -12.68 -2.75 9.60
CA LYS A 73 -12.19 -2.79 10.99
C LYS A 73 -11.68 -4.17 11.42
N ASP A 74 -11.43 -5.08 10.47
CA ASP A 74 -10.69 -6.31 10.73
C ASP A 74 -9.19 -6.00 10.76
N THR A 75 -8.76 -5.44 11.88
CA THR A 75 -7.37 -5.01 12.08
C THR A 75 -6.40 -6.18 12.16
N ALA A 76 -6.87 -7.36 12.55
CA ALA A 76 -6.05 -8.57 12.60
C ALA A 76 -5.67 -9.01 11.18
N LEU A 77 -6.66 -9.13 10.29
CA LEU A 77 -6.42 -9.47 8.90
C LEU A 77 -5.61 -8.37 8.21
N ALA A 78 -5.95 -7.09 8.40
CA ALA A 78 -5.19 -5.98 7.82
C ALA A 78 -3.70 -6.03 8.20
N LEU A 79 -3.41 -6.23 9.49
CA LEU A 79 -2.04 -6.32 9.99
C LEU A 79 -1.28 -7.49 9.36
N GLU A 80 -1.91 -8.66 9.28
CA GLU A 80 -1.32 -9.84 8.62
C GLU A 80 -0.95 -9.52 7.17
N GLN A 81 -1.90 -8.97 6.40
CA GLN A 81 -1.72 -8.74 4.97
C GLN A 81 -0.69 -7.65 4.68
N TYR A 82 -0.72 -6.50 5.39
CA TYR A 82 0.33 -5.49 5.22
C TYR A 82 1.71 -6.01 5.64
N SER A 83 1.80 -6.83 6.68
CA SER A 83 3.08 -7.39 7.14
C SER A 83 3.76 -8.25 6.08
N ARG A 84 2.98 -8.94 5.23
CA ARG A 84 3.52 -9.72 4.11
C ARG A 84 4.17 -8.84 3.04
N LEU A 85 3.72 -7.60 2.91
CA LEU A 85 4.15 -6.68 1.85
C LEU A 85 5.45 -5.93 2.17
N ILE A 86 5.90 -5.89 3.42
CA ILE A 86 7.09 -5.11 3.80
C ILE A 86 8.39 -5.63 3.13
N ARG A 87 8.40 -6.89 2.67
CA ARG A 87 9.55 -7.57 2.06
C ARG A 87 9.50 -7.67 0.54
N VAL A 88 8.43 -7.18 -0.10
CA VAL A 88 8.34 -7.22 -1.57
C VAL A 88 9.43 -6.33 -2.19
N SER A 89 9.83 -6.66 -3.41
CA SER A 89 10.86 -5.93 -4.16
C SER A 89 10.38 -4.55 -4.60
N ASP A 90 9.09 -4.41 -4.89
CA ASP A 90 8.46 -3.13 -5.22
C ASP A 90 8.53 -2.19 -4.00
N ALA A 91 9.42 -1.20 -4.10
CA ALA A 91 9.70 -0.23 -3.06
C ALA A 91 8.46 0.62 -2.72
N TRP A 92 7.62 0.89 -3.71
CA TRP A 92 6.40 1.66 -3.52
C TRP A 92 5.37 0.84 -2.72
N ILE A 93 5.13 -0.42 -3.07
CA ILE A 93 4.21 -1.30 -2.33
C ILE A 93 4.70 -1.53 -0.90
N ALA A 94 6.00 -1.82 -0.74
CA ALA A 94 6.59 -2.03 0.58
C ALA A 94 6.46 -0.78 1.47
N SER A 95 6.71 0.41 0.90
CA SER A 95 6.57 1.68 1.58
C SER A 95 5.10 1.99 1.93
N ALA A 96 4.17 1.76 1.01
CA ALA A 96 2.74 1.92 1.24
C ALA A 96 2.25 1.02 2.39
N ALA A 97 2.63 -0.26 2.38
CA ALA A 97 2.27 -1.19 3.45
C ALA A 97 2.83 -0.78 4.81
N LEU A 98 4.10 -0.34 4.87
CA LEU A 98 4.70 0.19 6.10
C LEU A 98 3.97 1.45 6.60
N ASN A 99 3.59 2.35 5.69
CA ASN A 99 2.76 3.51 6.04
C ASN A 99 1.41 3.08 6.66
N GLN A 100 0.73 2.08 6.10
CA GLN A 100 -0.54 1.59 6.68
C GLN A 100 -0.36 0.91 8.03
N LEU A 101 0.73 0.18 8.24
CA LEU A 101 1.08 -0.38 9.55
C LEU A 101 1.32 0.72 10.59
N GLY A 102 1.93 1.85 10.19
CA GLY A 102 2.08 3.01 11.05
C GLY A 102 0.73 3.64 11.42
N ILE A 103 -0.22 3.70 10.48
CA ILE A 103 -1.57 4.20 10.72
C ILE A 103 -2.34 3.28 11.69
N LEU A 104 -2.23 1.96 11.53
CA LEU A 104 -2.77 0.96 12.48
C LEU A 104 -2.17 1.13 13.89
N ALA A 105 -0.86 1.38 13.98
CA ALA A 105 -0.21 1.62 15.27
C ALA A 105 -0.70 2.93 15.90
N CYS A 106 -0.85 4.00 15.13
CA CYS A 106 -1.46 5.25 15.58
C CYS A 106 -2.90 5.06 16.10
N SER A 107 -3.75 4.30 15.39
CA SER A 107 -5.14 4.09 15.80
C SER A 107 -5.28 3.27 17.07
N SER A 108 -4.29 2.42 17.38
CA SER A 108 -4.17 1.68 18.64
C SER A 108 -3.44 2.44 19.75
N GLY A 109 -2.93 3.65 19.46
CA GLY A 109 -2.22 4.50 20.42
C GLY A 109 -0.73 4.16 20.60
N ASP A 110 -0.19 3.21 19.84
CA ASP A 110 1.23 2.84 19.86
C ASP A 110 2.04 3.76 18.93
N THR A 111 2.30 4.98 19.41
CA THR A 111 2.98 6.01 18.61
C THR A 111 4.45 5.68 18.34
N LEU A 112 5.12 4.95 19.23
CA LEU A 112 6.51 4.52 19.04
C LEU A 112 6.62 3.56 17.86
N ARG A 113 5.75 2.55 17.82
CA ARG A 113 5.70 1.62 16.68
C ARG A 113 5.27 2.33 15.41
N ALA A 114 4.35 3.30 15.51
CA ALA A 114 3.94 4.08 14.36
C ALA A 114 5.11 4.87 13.74
N GLU A 115 5.88 5.58 14.58
CA GLU A 115 7.07 6.32 14.15
C GLU A 115 8.07 5.40 13.43
N GLU A 116 8.37 4.22 14.01
CA GLU A 116 9.27 3.24 13.40
C GLU A 116 8.76 2.78 12.02
N GLN A 117 7.46 2.47 11.89
CA GLN A 117 6.91 2.04 10.60
C GLN A 117 6.94 3.15 9.56
N PHE A 118 6.64 4.40 9.94
CA PHE A 118 6.74 5.53 9.01
C PHE A 118 8.18 5.82 8.59
N GLN A 119 9.15 5.71 9.51
CA GLN A 119 10.56 5.82 9.17
C GLN A 119 10.96 4.74 8.15
N ARG A 120 10.62 3.47 8.43
CA ARG A 120 10.91 2.35 7.52
C ARG A 120 10.22 2.52 6.16
N ALA A 121 9.02 3.10 6.13
CA ALA A 121 8.35 3.43 4.87
C ALA A 121 9.19 4.41 4.03
N LEU A 122 9.80 5.42 4.66
CA LEU A 122 10.69 6.39 4.00
C LEU A 122 12.04 5.79 3.60
N GLU A 123 12.56 4.83 4.36
CA GLU A 123 13.75 4.06 3.98
C GLU A 123 13.50 3.22 2.73
N ARG A 124 12.28 2.66 2.57
CA ARG A 124 11.90 1.93 1.37
C ARG A 124 11.64 2.85 0.18
N ASN A 125 10.95 3.96 0.40
CA ASN A 125 10.68 4.96 -0.63
C ASN A 125 10.65 6.37 -0.02
N SER A 126 11.70 7.15 -0.28
CA SER A 126 11.85 8.51 0.24
C SER A 126 10.87 9.53 -0.35
N GLU A 127 10.20 9.17 -1.45
CA GLU A 127 9.18 9.97 -2.13
C GLU A 127 7.76 9.72 -1.60
N ASN A 128 7.60 8.81 -0.62
CA ASN A 128 6.30 8.62 0.03
C ASN A 128 5.95 9.82 0.92
N GLU A 129 5.32 10.82 0.32
CA GLU A 129 4.92 12.06 0.97
C GLU A 129 3.96 11.83 2.15
N GLN A 130 3.13 10.79 2.08
CA GLN A 130 2.21 10.42 3.14
C GLN A 130 2.96 9.89 4.36
N ALA A 131 3.90 8.96 4.15
CA ALA A 131 4.76 8.47 5.21
C ALA A 131 5.58 9.62 5.83
N ARG A 132 6.06 10.57 5.01
CA ARG A 132 6.77 11.76 5.49
C ARG A 132 5.87 12.61 6.37
N PHE A 133 4.65 12.89 5.91
CA PHE A 133 3.67 13.64 6.68
C PHE A 133 3.34 12.96 8.01
N ASN A 134 3.06 11.66 7.97
CA ASN A 134 2.67 10.87 9.14
C ASN A 134 3.82 10.75 10.16
N TYR A 135 5.05 10.55 9.68
CA TYR A 135 6.26 10.55 10.52
C TYR A 135 6.42 11.88 11.26
N GLU A 136 6.36 13.00 10.53
CA GLU A 136 6.47 14.34 11.11
C GLU A 136 5.35 14.62 12.11
N PHE A 137 4.13 14.15 11.83
CA PHE A 137 2.99 14.27 12.72
C PHE A 137 3.23 13.54 14.06
N VAL A 138 3.65 12.28 14.00
CA VAL A 138 3.92 11.48 15.21
C VAL A 138 5.08 12.06 16.01
N ARG A 139 6.18 12.44 15.35
CA ARG A 139 7.37 12.97 16.00
C ARG A 139 7.11 14.29 16.74
N ARG A 140 6.29 15.19 16.19
CA ARG A 140 5.91 16.44 16.87
C ARG A 140 5.13 16.19 18.16
N ARG A 141 4.28 15.16 18.19
CA ARG A 141 3.52 14.78 19.40
C ARG A 141 4.42 14.31 20.54
N HIS A 142 5.59 13.76 20.23
CA HIS A 142 6.61 13.44 21.22
C HIS A 142 7.31 14.70 21.78
N ILE A 143 7.43 15.77 20.99
CA ILE A 143 8.03 17.05 21.42
C ILE A 143 7.09 17.83 22.35
N ASP A 144 5.78 17.75 22.14
CA ASP A 144 4.77 18.46 22.94
C ASP A 144 4.41 17.75 24.28
N ARG A 145 4.93 16.54 24.53
CA ARG A 145 4.90 15.86 25.83
C ARG A 145 6.29 15.94 26.47
N PRO A 146 6.57 16.90 27.36
CA PRO A 146 7.93 17.22 27.79
C PRO A 146 8.38 16.26 28.91
N ASP A 147 8.54 14.98 28.62
CA ASP A 147 9.23 14.03 29.51
C ASP A 147 9.98 12.96 28.69
N MET A 148 11.06 13.34 27.99
CA MET A 148 12.38 12.67 27.97
C MET A 148 13.32 13.19 26.86
N PRO A 149 14.66 13.06 27.01
CA PRO A 149 15.65 13.96 26.43
C PRO A 149 15.91 13.73 24.94
N THR A 150 15.91 14.84 24.21
CA THR A 150 16.24 14.99 22.79
C THR A 150 17.67 14.53 22.44
N THR A 151 17.78 13.60 21.50
CA THR A 151 18.98 13.44 20.66
C THR A 151 18.89 14.44 19.49
N PRO A 152 19.98 15.13 19.09
CA PRO A 152 19.92 16.19 18.08
C PRO A 152 19.67 15.62 16.66
N PRO A 153 18.98 16.35 15.76
CA PRO A 153 18.79 15.94 14.39
C PRO A 153 20.11 16.04 13.57
N PRO A 154 20.33 15.14 12.58
CA PRO A 154 21.43 15.30 11.62
C PRO A 154 21.15 16.45 10.63
N PRO A 155 22.20 17.03 10.01
CA PRO A 155 22.09 18.31 9.31
C PRO A 155 21.50 18.20 7.90
N ASN A 156 20.83 19.28 7.52
CA ASN A 156 20.22 19.58 6.23
C ASN A 156 21.08 19.22 5.01
N SER A 157 20.41 18.81 3.93
CA SER A 157 20.92 18.95 2.56
C SER A 157 19.86 19.65 1.71
N SER A 158 20.20 20.86 1.30
CA SER A 158 19.47 21.70 0.35
C SER A 158 19.69 21.24 -1.09
N SER A 159 18.63 21.23 -1.90
CA SER A 159 18.73 21.53 -3.33
C SER A 159 17.41 22.13 -3.84
N SER A 160 17.55 23.07 -4.77
CA SER A 160 16.55 24.00 -5.27
C SER A 160 16.28 23.79 -6.76
N THR A 161 15.01 23.78 -7.19
CA THR A 161 14.53 24.27 -8.52
C THR A 161 12.99 24.50 -8.48
N PRO A 162 12.40 25.59 -9.05
CA PRO A 162 10.93 25.82 -9.13
C PRO A 162 10.36 25.81 -10.58
N PRO A 163 9.02 25.93 -10.86
CA PRO A 163 7.83 25.21 -10.34
C PRO A 163 6.79 24.79 -11.45
N PRO A 164 5.70 24.07 -11.09
CA PRO A 164 4.35 24.33 -11.61
C PRO A 164 3.36 24.64 -10.47
N GLN A 165 2.98 25.91 -10.34
CA GLN A 165 2.69 26.55 -9.05
C GLN A 165 1.21 26.56 -8.58
N ALA A 166 0.30 25.81 -9.21
CA ALA A 166 -1.13 25.87 -8.87
C ALA A 166 -1.63 24.67 -8.03
N ALA A 167 -1.07 23.47 -8.24
CA ALA A 167 -1.51 22.26 -7.55
C ALA A 167 -0.82 22.09 -6.17
N GLU A 168 0.45 22.46 -6.08
CA GLU A 168 1.25 22.35 -4.85
C GLU A 168 0.77 23.28 -3.73
N VAL A 169 0.36 24.51 -4.07
CA VAL A 169 -0.11 25.49 -3.09
C VAL A 169 -1.41 25.03 -2.44
N GLN A 170 -2.29 24.38 -3.19
CA GLN A 170 -3.53 23.81 -2.63
C GLN A 170 -3.25 22.58 -1.77
N ALA A 171 -2.30 21.73 -2.18
CA ALA A 171 -1.88 20.56 -1.40
C ALA A 171 -1.17 20.98 -0.10
N SER A 172 -0.32 22.00 -0.13
CA SER A 172 0.39 22.53 1.04
C SER A 172 -0.55 23.25 2.00
N THR A 173 -1.48 24.07 1.51
CA THR A 173 -2.47 24.76 2.35
C THR A 173 -3.41 23.75 3.02
N ARG A 174 -3.87 22.75 2.26
CA ARG A 174 -4.71 21.67 2.81
C ARG A 174 -3.94 20.84 3.85
N LYS A 175 -2.66 20.56 3.60
CA LYS A 175 -1.75 19.90 4.55
C LYS A 175 -1.61 20.72 5.84
N GLU A 176 -1.43 22.03 5.76
CA GLU A 176 -1.31 22.92 6.92
C GLU A 176 -2.60 23.06 7.73
N GLU A 177 -3.76 23.15 7.07
CA GLU A 177 -5.07 23.19 7.74
C GLU A 177 -5.37 21.87 8.45
N ILE A 178 -5.04 20.75 7.80
CA ILE A 178 -5.12 19.42 8.40
C ILE A 178 -4.20 19.36 9.62
N LEU A 179 -2.92 19.77 9.52
CA LEU A 179 -1.98 19.82 10.66
C LEU A 179 -2.51 20.65 11.83
N LYS A 180 -3.10 21.82 11.54
CA LYS A 180 -3.65 22.71 12.56
C LYS A 180 -4.86 22.10 13.27
N SER A 181 -5.69 21.36 12.54
CA SER A 181 -6.84 20.61 13.09
C SER A 181 -6.43 19.37 13.89
N LEU A 182 -5.27 18.76 13.57
CA LEU A 182 -4.79 17.52 14.17
C LEU A 182 -4.07 17.69 15.51
N ASN A 183 -3.70 18.93 15.90
CA ASN A 183 -3.09 19.22 17.20
C ASN A 183 -3.99 18.91 18.41
N GLN A 184 -5.30 18.63 18.22
CA GLN A 184 -6.25 18.54 19.33
C GLN A 184 -6.64 17.13 19.80
N VAL A 185 -6.46 16.04 19.04
CA VAL A 185 -6.92 14.70 19.50
C VAL A 185 -6.05 13.59 18.88
N ASN A 186 -5.85 12.48 19.60
CA ASN A 186 -5.34 11.22 19.02
C ASN A 186 -6.02 10.95 17.67
N LEU A 187 -5.28 10.42 16.69
CA LEU A 187 -5.86 10.09 15.38
C LEU A 187 -7.08 9.19 15.60
N SER A 188 -8.28 9.73 15.41
CA SER A 188 -9.50 8.96 15.62
C SER A 188 -9.58 7.87 14.55
N GLU A 189 -10.30 6.79 14.83
CA GLU A 189 -10.51 5.73 13.84
C GLU A 189 -11.03 6.29 12.49
N GLU A 190 -11.92 7.29 12.54
CA GLU A 190 -12.41 7.98 11.36
C GLU A 190 -11.32 8.75 10.61
N GLN A 191 -10.38 9.38 11.32
CA GLN A 191 -9.26 10.07 10.70
C GLN A 191 -8.29 9.08 10.06
N ALA A 192 -8.04 7.93 10.69
CA ALA A 192 -7.25 6.85 10.13
C ALA A 192 -7.90 6.28 8.85
N LEU A 193 -9.21 6.10 8.84
CA LEU A 193 -9.96 5.69 7.65
C LEU A 193 -9.92 6.74 6.53
N ARG A 194 -10.02 8.03 6.87
CA ARG A 194 -9.87 9.12 5.88
C ARG A 194 -8.47 9.14 5.27
N LEU A 195 -7.46 8.87 6.09
CA LEU A 195 -6.07 8.80 5.64
C LEU A 195 -5.81 7.55 4.78
N LEU A 196 -6.40 6.41 5.15
CA LEU A 196 -6.40 5.21 4.31
C LEU A 196 -7.02 5.50 2.93
N GLU A 197 -8.21 6.12 2.91
CA GLU A 197 -8.90 6.44 1.67
C GLU A 197 -8.10 7.42 0.80
N SER A 198 -7.46 8.42 1.43
CA SER A 198 -6.56 9.33 0.71
C SER A 198 -5.31 8.63 0.19
N SER A 199 -4.79 7.63 0.91
CA SER A 199 -3.71 6.73 0.46
C SER A 199 -4.13 5.92 -0.75
N ARG A 200 -5.26 5.21 -0.67
CA ARG A 200 -5.80 4.40 -1.77
C ARG A 200 -5.96 5.19 -3.08
N ASN A 201 -6.32 6.47 -3.02
CA ASN A 201 -6.40 7.29 -4.22
C ASN A 201 -5.04 7.50 -4.90
N GLN A 202 -3.97 7.71 -4.14
CA GLN A 202 -2.61 7.78 -4.68
C GLN A 202 -2.16 6.43 -5.25
N GLU A 203 -2.57 5.34 -4.61
CA GLU A 203 -2.32 3.98 -5.09
C GLU A 203 -3.00 3.70 -6.42
N ILE A 204 -4.27 4.11 -6.58
CA ILE A 204 -4.97 4.00 -7.85
C ILE A 204 -4.25 4.80 -8.94
N GLN A 205 -3.74 5.98 -8.62
CA GLN A 205 -2.97 6.78 -9.57
C GLN A 205 -1.67 6.06 -9.98
N TYR A 206 -0.96 5.46 -9.03
CA TYR A 206 0.24 4.67 -9.30
C TYR A 206 -0.07 3.47 -10.21
N LEU A 207 -1.16 2.76 -9.95
CA LEU A 207 -1.65 1.63 -10.76
C LEU A 207 -1.97 2.03 -12.21
N GLN A 208 -2.46 3.25 -12.44
CA GLN A 208 -2.75 3.76 -13.78
C GLN A 208 -1.47 4.08 -14.56
N GLN A 209 -0.44 4.58 -13.87
CA GLN A 209 0.85 4.92 -14.47
C GLN A 209 1.73 3.69 -14.72
N HIS A 210 1.58 2.68 -13.86
CA HIS A 210 2.33 1.44 -13.91
C HIS A 210 1.38 0.23 -14.00
N PRO A 211 0.64 0.10 -15.11
CA PRO A 211 -0.21 -1.07 -15.32
C PRO A 211 0.69 -2.31 -15.25
N HIS A 212 0.36 -3.25 -14.36
CA HIS A 212 1.18 -4.45 -14.17
C HIS A 212 1.35 -5.14 -15.50
N ARG A 213 2.58 -5.11 -16.00
CA ARG A 213 3.00 -6.00 -17.06
C ARG A 213 2.93 -7.38 -16.42
N ALA A 214 2.00 -8.22 -16.87
CA ALA A 214 1.96 -9.61 -16.42
C ALA A 214 3.36 -10.19 -16.58
N GLU A 215 4.05 -10.47 -15.47
CA GLU A 215 5.34 -11.16 -15.45
C GLU A 215 5.10 -12.61 -15.86
N ASN A 216 4.82 -12.79 -17.15
CA ASN A 216 4.85 -14.06 -17.86
C ASN A 216 5.72 -13.86 -19.11
N THR A 217 6.92 -13.32 -18.92
CA THR A 217 8.01 -13.54 -19.84
C THR A 217 9.15 -14.12 -19.03
N VAL A 218 9.12 -15.45 -18.87
CA VAL A 218 10.36 -16.21 -18.72
C VAL A 218 11.19 -15.84 -19.96
N GLU A 219 12.17 -14.96 -19.77
CA GLU A 219 13.14 -14.60 -20.79
C GLU A 219 13.97 -15.87 -21.07
N THR A 220 13.49 -16.73 -21.96
CA THR A 220 14.31 -17.81 -22.52
C THR A 220 15.38 -17.16 -23.37
N LYS A 221 16.50 -16.76 -22.74
CA LYS A 221 17.78 -16.56 -23.42
C LYS A 221 18.28 -17.93 -23.90
N GLU A 222 17.65 -18.47 -24.92
CA GLU A 222 18.33 -19.45 -25.77
C GLU A 222 19.19 -18.66 -26.76
N LYS A 223 20.49 -18.60 -26.44
CA LYS A 223 21.54 -18.38 -27.43
C LYS A 223 21.41 -19.48 -28.47
N TRP A 224 21.12 -19.10 -29.71
CA TRP A 224 21.47 -19.87 -30.89
C TRP A 224 22.75 -19.28 -31.46
#